data_AF-A0A7V3FL63-F1
#
_entry.id   AF-A0A7V3FL63-F1
#
_cell.length_a   1.000
_cell.length_b   1.000
_cell.length_c   1.000
_cell.angle_alpha   90.00
_cell.angle_beta   90.00
_cell.angle_gamma   90.00
#
_symmetry.space_group_name_H-M   'P 1'
#
loop_
_entity.id
_entity.type
_entity.pdbx_description
1 polymer ?
#
loop_
_entity_poly.entity_id
_entity_poly.type
_entity_poly.pdbx_seq_one_letter_code
_entity_poly.pdbx_strand_id
1 'polypeptide(L)'
;QEDPQVKAGGDPMYGASFRIWGYETSWGSFAQFTKVQDHQCLPKPKHLSYEAAAAYMLVGATAYRMLTRWQEHEVRKDDVVLIWGGAGGLGSMAIQICKAFGAKPIAVVAGEDKVEYCKKLGAVGVIDRRKFNHWGMLPHWEDNEKYNAWLQGARAFGKAIWDVLGEKKSPRIVFEHPGESTVPTSAFVCDTGGMVVICAGTTGYNATLDLRYHWMRQKRFQGSHFANDKEAKGFNDLVLEGKADPCLSRTWKFSETGAAHQLMRENKHPHGNMAILVNAKKEGLKNLEEAKKA
;
A
#
# COMPACT_ATOMS: atom_id res chain seq x y z
N GLN A 1 -25.39 11.04 -3.38
CA GLN A 1 -26.28 11.79 -2.47
C GLN A 1 -27.51 10.97 -2.06
N GLU A 2 -28.10 10.17 -2.96
CA GLU A 2 -29.27 9.33 -2.62
C GLU A 2 -28.97 7.99 -1.94
N ASP A 3 -27.69 7.61 -1.77
CA ASP A 3 -27.31 6.33 -1.19
C ASP A 3 -27.70 6.25 0.31
N PRO A 4 -28.45 5.22 0.74
CA PRO A 4 -28.87 5.07 2.14
C PRO A 4 -27.72 5.04 3.15
N GLN A 5 -26.60 4.40 2.80
CA GLN A 5 -25.42 4.32 3.68
C GLN A 5 -24.84 5.70 3.95
N VAL A 6 -24.76 6.53 2.89
CA VAL A 6 -24.25 7.90 2.98
C VAL A 6 -25.23 8.79 3.76
N LYS A 7 -26.54 8.68 3.49
CA LYS A 7 -27.58 9.43 4.21
C LYS A 7 -27.63 9.10 5.70
N ALA A 8 -27.34 7.86 6.06
CA ALA A 8 -27.25 7.42 7.46
C ALA A 8 -25.97 7.90 8.17
N GLY A 9 -25.08 8.63 7.49
CA GLY A 9 -23.79 9.07 8.05
C GLY A 9 -22.77 7.94 8.18
N GLY A 10 -23.00 6.80 7.52
CA GLY A 10 -22.08 5.69 7.46
C GLY A 10 -20.91 5.95 6.51
N ASP A 11 -19.91 5.07 6.53
CA ASP A 11 -18.77 5.16 5.62
C ASP A 11 -19.24 5.03 4.15
N PRO A 12 -19.04 6.04 3.28
CA PRO A 12 -19.49 6.00 1.89
C PRO A 12 -18.93 4.81 1.10
N MET A 13 -17.80 4.25 1.54
CA MET A 13 -17.17 3.07 0.94
C MET A 13 -18.03 1.80 1.03
N TYR A 14 -19.02 1.78 1.94
CA TYR A 14 -19.96 0.66 2.07
C TYR A 14 -21.27 0.89 1.30
N GLY A 15 -21.45 2.07 0.70
CA GLY A 15 -22.62 2.38 -0.09
C GLY A 15 -22.64 1.60 -1.39
N ALA A 16 -23.81 1.11 -1.80
CA ALA A 16 -23.97 0.38 -3.06
C ALA A 16 -23.67 1.25 -4.30
N SER A 17 -23.66 2.59 -4.13
CA SER A 17 -23.26 3.56 -5.15
C SER A 17 -21.76 3.79 -5.27
N PHE A 18 -20.93 3.24 -4.37
CA PHE A 18 -19.47 3.39 -4.45
C PHE A 18 -18.91 2.79 -5.75
N ARG A 19 -18.08 3.54 -6.48
CA ARG A 19 -17.42 3.12 -7.72
C ARG A 19 -16.04 3.77 -7.83
N ILE A 20 -15.09 3.05 -8.43
CA ILE A 20 -13.77 3.56 -8.81
C ILE A 20 -13.86 4.35 -10.12
N TRP A 21 -13.67 5.66 -10.02
CA TRP A 21 -13.63 6.55 -11.17
C TRP A 21 -12.48 6.20 -12.13
N GLY A 22 -12.78 6.17 -13.43
CA GLY A 22 -11.82 5.84 -14.48
C GLY A 22 -11.59 4.34 -14.69
N TYR A 23 -12.18 3.48 -13.85
CA TYR A 23 -12.22 2.03 -14.03
C TYR A 23 -13.65 1.50 -14.16
N GLU A 24 -14.49 1.72 -13.15
CA GLU A 24 -15.91 1.32 -13.16
C GLU A 24 -16.83 2.40 -13.76
N THR A 25 -16.28 3.58 -14.02
CA THR A 25 -16.96 4.67 -14.72
C THR A 25 -16.15 5.13 -15.93
N SER A 26 -16.83 5.61 -16.95
CA SER A 26 -16.20 6.30 -18.09
C SER A 26 -15.58 7.64 -17.69
N TRP A 27 -14.88 8.27 -18.65
CA TRP A 27 -14.28 9.60 -18.53
C TRP A 27 -13.13 9.69 -17.52
N GLY A 28 -12.24 8.70 -17.49
CA GLY A 28 -11.01 8.73 -16.67
C GLY A 28 -10.01 9.83 -17.07
N SER A 29 -8.81 9.79 -16.49
CA SER A 29 -7.79 10.85 -16.63
C SER A 29 -6.94 10.79 -17.91
N PHE A 30 -7.02 9.73 -18.71
CA PHE A 30 -6.25 9.63 -19.96
C PHE A 30 -6.92 10.41 -21.11
N ALA A 31 -7.12 11.71 -20.90
CA ALA A 31 -7.69 12.65 -21.84
C ALA A 31 -7.33 14.09 -21.45
N GLN A 32 -7.41 15.04 -22.40
CA GLN A 32 -7.12 16.46 -22.12
C GLN A 32 -8.04 17.07 -21.05
N PHE A 33 -9.26 16.54 -20.93
CA PHE A 33 -10.25 16.91 -19.93
C PHE A 33 -10.86 15.66 -19.34
N THR A 34 -11.29 15.76 -18.08
CA THR A 34 -12.02 14.69 -17.41
C THR A 34 -13.15 15.26 -16.57
N LYS A 35 -14.19 14.44 -16.35
CA LYS A 35 -15.32 14.77 -15.50
C LYS A 35 -15.13 14.07 -14.15
N VAL A 36 -15.15 14.86 -13.09
CA VAL A 36 -15.08 14.40 -11.69
C VAL A 36 -16.23 15.00 -10.89
N GLN A 37 -16.55 14.39 -9.76
CA GLN A 37 -17.43 14.98 -8.76
C GLN A 37 -16.61 15.93 -7.86
N ASP A 38 -17.25 16.98 -7.36
CA ASP A 38 -16.59 18.01 -6.54
C ASP A 38 -15.82 17.42 -5.34
N HIS A 39 -16.43 16.45 -4.66
CA HIS A 39 -15.82 15.80 -3.49
C HIS A 39 -14.55 14.97 -3.80
N GLN A 40 -14.29 14.67 -5.08
CA GLN A 40 -13.07 13.97 -5.50
C GLN A 40 -11.87 14.92 -5.67
N CYS A 41 -12.09 16.24 -5.56
CA CYS A 41 -11.06 17.24 -5.74
C CYS A 41 -10.32 17.54 -4.42
N LEU A 42 -8.99 17.52 -4.47
CA LEU A 42 -8.12 17.90 -3.36
C LEU A 42 -7.12 18.97 -3.82
N PRO A 43 -6.66 19.86 -2.91
CA PRO A 43 -5.69 20.88 -3.27
C PRO A 43 -4.36 20.24 -3.68
N LYS A 44 -3.88 20.61 -4.87
CA LYS A 44 -2.56 20.21 -5.37
C LYS A 44 -1.45 20.79 -4.46
N PRO A 45 -0.47 19.99 -4.01
CA PRO A 45 0.72 20.51 -3.36
C PRO A 45 1.50 21.44 -4.28
N LYS A 46 1.63 22.71 -3.88
CA LYS A 46 2.24 23.77 -4.70
C LYS A 46 3.72 23.51 -5.00
N HIS A 47 4.42 22.80 -4.11
CA HIS A 47 5.85 22.52 -4.25
C HIS A 47 6.16 21.41 -5.27
N LEU A 48 5.17 20.57 -5.62
CA LEU A 48 5.30 19.46 -6.57
C LEU A 48 5.06 19.90 -8.01
N SER A 49 5.68 19.19 -8.96
CA SER A 49 5.29 19.26 -10.38
C SER A 49 3.94 18.60 -10.63
N TYR A 50 3.36 18.78 -11.81
CA TYR A 50 2.07 18.18 -12.18
C TYR A 50 2.12 16.66 -12.13
N GLU A 51 3.15 16.05 -12.71
CA GLU A 51 3.34 14.61 -12.74
C GLU A 51 3.56 14.02 -11.34
N ALA A 52 4.32 14.70 -10.47
CA ALA A 52 4.50 14.26 -9.10
C ALA A 52 3.20 14.38 -8.29
N ALA A 53 2.43 15.46 -8.49
CA ALA A 53 1.15 15.65 -7.83
C ALA A 53 0.08 14.64 -8.27
N ALA A 54 0.17 14.11 -9.49
CA ALA A 54 -0.78 13.13 -10.02
C ALA A 54 -0.44 11.67 -9.64
N ALA A 55 0.77 11.39 -9.17
CA ALA A 55 1.30 10.03 -9.08
C ALA A 55 0.90 9.25 -7.80
N TYR A 56 0.49 9.93 -6.73
CA TYR A 56 0.46 9.31 -5.41
C TYR A 56 -0.93 8.94 -4.88
N MET A 57 -1.99 9.64 -5.30
CA MET A 57 -3.24 9.66 -4.53
C MET A 57 -3.86 8.27 -4.39
N LEU A 58 -3.92 7.50 -5.47
CA LEU A 58 -4.60 6.20 -5.46
C LEU A 58 -3.97 5.22 -4.47
N VAL A 59 -2.65 5.06 -4.53
CA VAL A 59 -1.92 4.13 -3.65
C VAL A 59 -1.75 4.70 -2.24
N GLY A 60 -1.52 6.01 -2.13
CA GLY A 60 -1.31 6.71 -0.87
C GLY A 60 -2.56 6.74 0.00
N ALA A 61 -3.71 7.11 -0.57
CA ALA A 61 -4.98 7.10 0.15
C ALA A 61 -5.37 5.67 0.56
N THR A 62 -5.18 4.68 -0.32
CA THR A 62 -5.41 3.26 0.01
C THR A 62 -4.56 2.82 1.21
N ALA A 63 -3.25 3.12 1.18
CA ALA A 63 -2.36 2.79 2.28
C ALA A 63 -2.74 3.52 3.57
N TYR A 64 -3.15 4.78 3.47
CA TYR A 64 -3.59 5.59 4.60
C TYR A 64 -4.84 5.00 5.25
N ARG A 65 -5.86 4.60 4.47
CA ARG A 65 -7.05 3.92 5.01
C ARG A 65 -6.67 2.62 5.72
N MET A 66 -5.84 1.78 5.10
CA MET A 66 -5.40 0.52 5.70
C MET A 66 -4.73 0.72 7.07
N LEU A 67 -3.97 1.80 7.24
CA LEU A 67 -3.21 2.06 8.47
C LEU A 67 -3.96 2.89 9.52
N THR A 68 -4.97 3.67 9.15
CA THR A 68 -5.56 4.68 10.05
C THR A 68 -7.05 4.52 10.31
N ARG A 69 -7.77 3.73 9.51
CA ARG A 69 -9.24 3.70 9.55
C ARG A 69 -9.82 2.66 10.51
N TRP A 70 -9.11 1.56 10.71
CA TRP A 70 -9.63 0.39 11.40
C TRP A 70 -9.51 0.57 12.91
N GLN A 71 -10.63 0.93 13.53
CA GLN A 71 -10.69 1.28 14.95
C GLN A 71 -9.96 0.26 15.84
N GLU A 72 -9.24 0.79 16.83
CA GLU A 72 -8.40 0.07 17.80
C GLU A 72 -7.16 -0.59 17.19
N HIS A 73 -7.00 -0.56 15.87
CA HIS A 73 -5.91 -1.14 15.09
C HIS A 73 -5.27 -0.10 14.16
N GLU A 74 -5.45 1.19 14.46
CA GLU A 74 -4.75 2.27 13.76
C GLU A 74 -3.27 2.26 14.12
N VAL A 75 -2.40 2.60 13.17
CA VAL A 75 -0.97 2.76 13.41
C VAL A 75 -0.71 3.85 14.44
N ARG A 76 0.13 3.54 15.41
CA ARG A 76 0.52 4.44 16.50
C ARG A 76 2.04 4.51 16.60
N LYS A 77 2.50 5.50 17.35
CA LYS A 77 3.91 5.64 17.70
C LYS A 77 4.44 4.32 18.29
N ASP A 78 5.66 3.93 17.89
CA ASP A 78 6.37 2.73 18.34
C ASP A 78 5.77 1.38 17.95
N ASP A 79 4.68 1.36 17.16
CA ASP A 79 4.16 0.15 16.55
C ASP A 79 5.15 -0.41 15.53
N VAL A 80 5.37 -1.73 15.59
CA VAL A 80 6.07 -2.44 14.53
C VAL A 80 5.06 -2.76 13.44
N VAL A 81 5.36 -2.35 12.20
CA VAL A 81 4.48 -2.58 11.04
C VAL A 81 5.26 -3.36 9.98
N LEU A 82 4.81 -4.57 9.65
CA LEU A 82 5.40 -5.34 8.55
C LEU A 82 4.75 -4.92 7.24
N ILE A 83 5.54 -4.51 6.25
CA ILE A 83 5.05 -3.95 4.98
C ILE A 83 5.51 -4.83 3.83
N TRP A 84 4.58 -5.56 3.22
CA TRP A 84 4.87 -6.32 2.00
C TRP A 84 5.10 -5.39 0.80
N GLY A 85 6.07 -5.74 -0.05
CA GLY A 85 6.35 -5.00 -1.29
C GLY A 85 6.78 -3.56 -1.02
N GLY A 86 7.68 -3.33 -0.05
CA GLY A 86 8.05 -2.00 0.45
C GLY A 86 8.53 -1.01 -0.62
N ALA A 87 9.11 -1.50 -1.72
CA ALA A 87 9.57 -0.66 -2.83
C ALA A 87 8.50 -0.35 -3.90
N GLY A 88 7.30 -0.94 -3.80
CA GLY A 88 6.19 -0.69 -4.74
C GLY A 88 5.39 0.55 -4.39
N GLY A 89 4.36 0.86 -5.19
CA GLY A 89 3.48 2.03 -4.97
C GLY A 89 2.81 2.04 -3.59
N LEU A 90 2.15 0.95 -3.18
CA LEU A 90 1.54 0.87 -1.84
C LEU A 90 2.58 0.88 -0.71
N GLY A 91 3.63 0.06 -0.84
CA GLY A 91 4.65 -0.12 0.19
C GLY A 91 5.44 1.16 0.49
N SER A 92 5.81 1.91 -0.55
CA SER A 92 6.54 3.17 -0.41
C SER A 92 5.71 4.23 0.34
N MET A 93 4.40 4.29 0.10
CA MET A 93 3.51 5.17 0.85
C MET A 93 3.32 4.68 2.29
N ALA A 94 3.12 3.37 2.50
CA ALA A 94 2.94 2.78 3.82
C ALA A 94 4.14 3.02 4.75
N ILE A 95 5.38 2.92 4.23
CA ILE A 95 6.60 3.21 5.00
C ILE A 95 6.59 4.66 5.48
N GLN A 96 6.29 5.61 4.59
CA GLN A 96 6.28 7.03 4.91
C GLN A 96 5.14 7.40 5.88
N ILE A 97 3.96 6.81 5.73
CA ILE A 97 2.84 6.96 6.67
C ILE A 97 3.26 6.45 8.05
N CYS A 98 3.85 5.26 8.15
CA CYS A 98 4.35 4.74 9.43
C CYS A 98 5.37 5.69 10.06
N LYS A 99 6.35 6.17 9.30
CA LYS A 99 7.34 7.15 9.76
C LYS A 99 6.68 8.43 10.27
N ALA A 100 5.69 8.96 9.54
CA ALA A 100 4.98 10.19 9.92
C ALA A 100 4.18 10.03 11.23
N PHE A 101 3.73 8.82 11.55
CA PHE A 101 3.03 8.49 12.79
C PHE A 101 3.99 8.02 13.92
N GLY A 102 5.30 7.99 13.66
CA GLY A 102 6.31 7.53 14.63
C GLY A 102 6.34 6.01 14.83
N ALA A 103 5.76 5.24 13.93
CA ALA A 103 5.85 3.79 13.90
C ALA A 103 7.21 3.31 13.36
N LYS A 104 7.46 2.00 13.47
CA LYS A 104 8.66 1.27 13.05
C LYS A 104 8.34 0.36 11.86
N PRO A 105 8.36 0.88 10.62
CA PRO A 105 8.07 0.06 9.44
C PRO A 105 9.23 -0.88 9.09
N ILE A 106 8.92 -2.18 8.94
CA ILE A 106 9.82 -3.21 8.42
C ILE A 106 9.36 -3.56 7.01
N ALA A 107 10.18 -3.24 6.01
CA ALA A 107 9.85 -3.47 4.61
C ALA A 107 10.24 -4.89 4.17
N VAL A 108 9.38 -5.55 3.39
CA VAL A 108 9.71 -6.79 2.70
C VAL A 108 9.86 -6.50 1.21
N VAL A 109 10.98 -6.93 0.64
CA VAL A 109 11.34 -6.70 -0.77
C VAL A 109 11.81 -8.00 -1.43
N ALA A 110 12.01 -7.95 -2.74
CA ALA A 110 12.72 -8.98 -3.50
C ALA A 110 13.84 -8.30 -4.28
N GLY A 111 15.07 -8.38 -3.78
CA GLY A 111 16.19 -7.60 -4.30
C GLY A 111 16.93 -6.82 -3.22
N GLU A 112 18.26 -6.90 -3.19
CA GLU A 112 19.09 -6.06 -2.31
C GLU A 112 19.17 -4.61 -2.81
N ASP A 113 18.98 -4.41 -4.12
CA ASP A 113 18.86 -3.11 -4.80
C ASP A 113 17.74 -2.21 -4.23
N LYS A 114 16.74 -2.82 -3.59
CA LYS A 114 15.58 -2.13 -2.98
C LYS A 114 15.77 -1.74 -1.52
N VAL A 115 16.83 -2.24 -0.87
CA VAL A 115 17.05 -2.05 0.58
C VAL A 115 17.28 -0.58 0.90
N GLU A 116 18.22 0.05 0.20
CA GLU A 116 18.57 1.45 0.44
C GLU A 116 17.43 2.40 0.06
N TYR A 117 16.63 2.05 -0.95
CA TYR A 117 15.41 2.79 -1.28
C TYR A 117 14.41 2.78 -0.11
N CYS A 118 14.09 1.61 0.45
CA CYS A 118 13.13 1.52 1.56
C CYS A 118 13.64 2.22 2.84
N LYS A 119 14.95 2.12 3.14
CA LYS A 119 15.55 2.82 4.29
C LYS A 119 15.46 4.34 4.15
N LYS A 120 15.73 4.89 2.96
CA LYS A 120 15.58 6.34 2.69
C LYS A 120 14.16 6.84 2.95
N LEU A 121 13.15 6.01 2.67
CA LEU A 121 11.75 6.33 2.96
C LEU A 121 11.40 6.28 4.45
N GLY A 122 12.19 5.58 5.27
CA GLY A 122 11.96 5.46 6.72
C GLY A 122 11.87 4.06 7.28
N ALA A 123 12.10 3.01 6.47
CA ALA A 123 12.12 1.64 6.98
C ALA A 123 13.22 1.48 8.05
N VAL A 124 12.85 0.96 9.22
CA VAL A 124 13.83 0.65 10.29
C VAL A 124 14.55 -0.67 10.03
N GLY A 125 13.98 -1.53 9.20
CA GLY A 125 14.53 -2.81 8.79
C GLY A 125 13.99 -3.23 7.42
N VAL A 126 14.76 -4.03 6.69
CA VAL A 126 14.36 -4.57 5.39
C VAL A 126 14.67 -6.05 5.32
N ILE A 127 13.71 -6.85 4.86
CA ILE A 127 13.83 -8.30 4.69
C ILE A 127 13.72 -8.64 3.19
N ASP A 128 14.65 -9.42 2.68
CA ASP A 128 14.57 -9.99 1.34
C ASP A 128 13.83 -11.33 1.37
N ARG A 129 12.63 -11.37 0.78
CA ARG A 129 11.78 -12.57 0.77
C ARG A 129 12.39 -13.75 0.01
N ARG A 130 13.38 -13.52 -0.86
CA ARG A 130 14.06 -14.57 -1.63
C ARG A 130 14.92 -15.49 -0.76
N LYS A 131 15.21 -15.08 0.48
CA LYS A 131 15.93 -15.89 1.48
C LYS A 131 15.05 -16.95 2.15
N PHE A 132 13.78 -17.07 1.74
CA PHE A 132 12.82 -18.02 2.28
C PHE A 132 12.05 -18.71 1.14
N ASN A 133 11.58 -19.93 1.40
CA ASN A 133 10.95 -20.80 0.39
C ASN A 133 9.61 -21.42 0.83
N HIS A 134 9.07 -21.04 1.99
CA HIS A 134 7.82 -21.58 2.54
C HIS A 134 6.55 -20.89 1.99
N TRP A 135 6.69 -20.08 0.93
CA TRP A 135 5.60 -19.30 0.37
C TRP A 135 4.54 -20.18 -0.29
N GLY A 136 3.31 -19.69 -0.34
CA GLY A 136 2.17 -20.40 -0.92
C GLY A 136 1.06 -20.62 0.10
N MET A 137 0.07 -21.41 -0.31
CA MET A 137 -1.03 -21.81 0.57
C MET A 137 -0.52 -22.66 1.74
N LEU A 138 -1.21 -22.54 2.87
CA LEU A 138 -0.93 -23.36 4.04
C LEU A 138 -1.21 -24.85 3.74
N PRO A 139 -0.25 -25.76 4.00
CA PRO A 139 -0.51 -27.19 3.97
C PRO A 139 -1.60 -27.58 4.97
N HIS A 140 -2.38 -28.63 4.68
CA HIS A 140 -3.35 -29.14 5.64
C HIS A 140 -2.65 -29.54 6.95
N TRP A 141 -3.23 -29.21 8.10
CA TRP A 141 -2.57 -29.38 9.40
C TRP A 141 -2.36 -30.84 9.81
N GLU A 142 -3.06 -31.78 9.18
CA GLU A 142 -2.85 -33.23 9.35
C GLU A 142 -1.65 -33.76 8.55
N ASP A 143 -1.21 -33.03 7.52
CA ASP A 143 0.03 -33.33 6.81
C ASP A 143 1.21 -32.79 7.63
N ASN A 144 1.56 -33.53 8.68
CA ASN A 144 2.58 -33.14 9.66
C ASN A 144 3.92 -32.78 9.00
N GLU A 145 4.33 -33.49 7.94
CA GLU A 145 5.60 -33.24 7.26
C GLU A 145 5.59 -31.86 6.60
N LYS A 146 4.61 -31.59 5.73
CA LYS A 146 4.54 -30.31 5.01
C LYS A 146 4.22 -29.15 5.94
N TYR A 147 3.33 -29.34 6.91
CA TYR A 147 3.01 -28.31 7.89
C TYR A 147 4.22 -27.93 8.75
N ASN A 148 5.02 -28.92 9.19
CA ASN A 148 6.25 -28.64 9.93
C ASN A 148 7.31 -27.93 9.08
N ALA A 149 7.46 -28.30 7.80
CA ALA A 149 8.35 -27.61 6.88
C ALA A 149 7.94 -26.13 6.68
N TRP A 150 6.65 -25.87 6.47
CA TRP A 150 6.11 -24.51 6.41
C TRP A 150 6.38 -23.74 7.72
N LEU A 151 6.11 -24.36 8.87
CA LEU A 151 6.27 -23.73 10.18
C LEU A 151 7.73 -23.36 10.46
N GLN A 152 8.69 -24.19 10.07
CA GLN A 152 10.11 -23.88 10.17
C GLN A 152 10.46 -22.63 9.35
N GLY A 153 9.98 -22.53 8.12
CA GLY A 153 10.17 -21.36 7.27
C GLY A 153 9.52 -20.09 7.84
N ALA A 154 8.29 -20.19 8.33
CA ALA A 154 7.57 -19.07 8.94
C ALA A 154 8.26 -18.59 10.23
N ARG A 155 8.79 -19.51 11.05
CA ARG A 155 9.62 -19.17 12.24
C ARG A 155 10.94 -18.50 11.84
N ALA A 156 11.61 -18.97 10.80
CA ALA A 156 12.82 -18.33 10.30
C ALA A 156 12.53 -16.90 9.83
N PHE A 157 11.40 -16.67 9.16
CA PHE A 157 10.97 -15.33 8.77
C PHE A 157 10.63 -14.45 9.99
N GLY A 158 9.93 -15.00 10.99
CA GLY A 158 9.69 -14.31 12.27
C GLY A 158 10.98 -13.92 13.00
N LYS A 159 11.99 -14.79 12.98
CA LYS A 159 13.33 -14.46 13.51
C LYS A 159 13.97 -13.30 12.74
N ALA A 160 13.87 -13.30 11.40
CA ALA A 160 14.41 -12.22 10.58
C ALA A 160 13.76 -10.87 10.90
N ILE A 161 12.46 -10.84 11.27
CA ILE A 161 11.80 -9.63 11.78
C ILE A 161 12.50 -9.14 13.05
N TRP A 162 12.75 -10.02 14.02
CA TRP A 162 13.44 -9.64 15.26
C TRP A 162 14.87 -9.18 15.01
N ASP A 163 15.59 -9.86 14.10
CA ASP A 163 16.97 -9.53 13.77
C ASP A 163 17.10 -8.12 13.15
N VAL A 164 16.22 -7.75 12.21
CA VAL A 164 16.26 -6.42 11.59
C VAL A 164 15.72 -5.32 12.50
N LEU A 165 14.84 -5.67 13.45
CA LEU A 165 14.30 -4.73 14.43
C LEU A 165 15.25 -4.51 15.62
N GLY A 166 16.08 -5.49 15.94
CA GLY A 166 16.97 -5.48 17.11
C GLY A 166 16.28 -5.84 18.44
N GLU A 167 15.00 -6.23 18.41
CA GLU A 167 14.23 -6.66 19.59
C GLU A 167 13.23 -7.77 19.22
N LYS A 168 12.89 -8.63 20.19
CA LYS A 168 11.93 -9.73 20.02
C LYS A 168 10.48 -9.23 20.09
N LYS A 169 10.10 -8.37 19.15
CA LYS A 169 8.76 -7.79 19.05
C LYS A 169 8.11 -8.15 17.71
N SER A 170 6.88 -8.65 17.76
CA SER A 170 6.08 -8.96 16.58
C SER A 170 5.43 -7.71 15.99
N PRO A 171 5.14 -7.69 14.67
CA PRO A 171 4.39 -6.59 14.06
C PRO A 171 2.96 -6.56 14.60
N ARG A 172 2.55 -5.42 15.16
CA ARG A 172 1.16 -5.17 15.57
C ARG A 172 0.25 -5.08 14.35
N ILE A 173 0.74 -4.52 13.26
CA ILE A 173 0.04 -4.42 11.99
C ILE A 173 0.87 -5.10 10.90
N VAL A 174 0.24 -5.94 10.09
CA VAL A 174 0.80 -6.44 8.84
C VAL A 174 0.03 -5.83 7.68
N PHE A 175 0.74 -5.04 6.88
CA PHE A 175 0.23 -4.38 5.68
C PHE A 175 0.37 -5.34 4.49
N GLU A 176 -0.75 -5.93 4.07
CA GLU A 176 -0.86 -7.01 3.11
C GLU A 176 -1.44 -6.57 1.76
N HIS A 177 -0.97 -7.20 0.68
CA HIS A 177 -1.48 -7.05 -0.69
C HIS A 177 -1.02 -8.17 -1.64
N PRO A 178 0.10 -8.91 -1.40
CA PRO A 178 0.40 -10.06 -2.24
C PRO A 178 -0.64 -11.18 -2.15
N GLY A 179 -1.26 -11.41 -0.98
CA GLY A 179 -2.37 -12.36 -0.85
C GLY A 179 -1.92 -13.82 -0.70
N GLU A 180 -2.38 -14.69 -1.60
CA GLU A 180 -2.33 -16.16 -1.48
C GLU A 180 -0.99 -16.73 -0.99
N SER A 181 0.13 -16.20 -1.47
CA SER A 181 1.46 -16.71 -1.12
C SER A 181 2.02 -16.25 0.23
N THR A 182 1.48 -15.16 0.81
CA THR A 182 2.05 -14.51 2.01
C THR A 182 1.10 -14.48 3.20
N VAL A 183 -0.22 -14.56 2.98
CA VAL A 183 -1.24 -14.51 4.05
C VAL A 183 -0.98 -15.51 5.18
N PRO A 184 -0.60 -16.79 4.93
CA PRO A 184 -0.28 -17.70 6.02
C PRO A 184 0.83 -17.18 6.95
N THR A 185 1.92 -16.67 6.37
CA THR A 185 3.05 -16.11 7.13
C THR A 185 2.66 -14.81 7.83
N SER A 186 1.90 -13.93 7.16
CA SER A 186 1.36 -12.70 7.75
C SER A 186 0.51 -12.98 8.98
N ALA A 187 -0.42 -13.95 8.89
CA ALA A 187 -1.23 -14.37 10.01
C ALA A 187 -0.40 -15.00 11.14
N PHE A 188 0.67 -15.74 10.82
CA PHE A 188 1.57 -16.32 11.81
C PHE A 188 2.35 -15.27 12.60
N VAL A 189 3.04 -14.34 11.92
CA VAL A 189 3.97 -13.38 12.55
C VAL A 189 3.28 -12.20 13.22
N CYS A 190 2.05 -11.86 12.82
CA CYS A 190 1.25 -10.79 13.44
C CYS A 190 1.13 -10.99 14.95
N ASP A 191 1.22 -9.91 15.72
CA ASP A 191 1.19 -9.95 17.18
C ASP A 191 -0.17 -10.41 17.73
N THR A 192 -0.21 -10.75 19.01
CA THR A 192 -1.44 -10.99 19.76
C THR A 192 -2.28 -9.72 19.81
N GLY A 193 -3.57 -9.81 19.47
CA GLY A 193 -4.42 -8.62 19.30
C GLY A 193 -4.04 -7.72 18.12
N GLY A 194 -3.13 -8.17 17.25
CA GLY A 194 -2.71 -7.44 16.06
C GLY A 194 -3.68 -7.58 14.88
N MET A 195 -3.43 -6.82 13.82
CA MET A 195 -4.23 -6.84 12.59
C MET A 195 -3.38 -7.15 11.35
N VAL A 196 -3.85 -8.08 10.53
CA VAL A 196 -3.44 -8.20 9.14
C VAL A 196 -4.49 -7.50 8.29
N VAL A 197 -4.10 -6.44 7.57
CA VAL A 197 -5.00 -5.65 6.72
C VAL A 197 -4.60 -5.79 5.26
N ILE A 198 -5.56 -6.12 4.39
CA ILE A 198 -5.31 -6.50 2.99
C ILE A 198 -6.18 -5.71 2.02
N CYS A 199 -5.62 -5.31 0.86
CA CYS A 199 -6.37 -4.61 -0.19
C CYS A 199 -6.28 -5.23 -1.59
N ALA A 200 -5.50 -6.30 -1.77
CA ALA A 200 -5.33 -6.98 -3.04
C ALA A 200 -4.84 -8.43 -2.81
N GLY A 201 -4.74 -9.20 -3.90
CA GLY A 201 -4.15 -10.53 -3.92
C GLY A 201 -3.32 -10.76 -5.18
N THR A 202 -2.19 -10.05 -5.29
CA THR A 202 -1.32 -10.11 -6.50
C THR A 202 -0.88 -11.52 -6.88
N THR A 203 -0.72 -12.41 -5.90
CA THR A 203 -0.24 -13.78 -6.10
C THR A 203 -1.37 -14.83 -6.13
N GLY A 204 -2.62 -14.39 -6.02
CA GLY A 204 -3.79 -15.26 -5.93
C GLY A 204 -4.79 -14.78 -4.88
N TYR A 205 -6.01 -15.29 -4.97
CA TYR A 205 -7.15 -14.85 -4.16
C TYR A 205 -7.56 -15.85 -3.07
N ASN A 206 -6.92 -17.02 -3.00
CA ASN A 206 -7.17 -17.95 -1.89
C ASN A 206 -6.39 -17.51 -0.66
N ALA A 207 -7.09 -17.15 0.41
CA ALA A 207 -6.49 -16.89 1.70
C ALA A 207 -6.61 -18.12 2.59
N THR A 208 -5.49 -18.70 3.01
CA THR A 208 -5.46 -19.80 3.98
C THR A 208 -4.85 -19.31 5.29
N LEU A 209 -5.53 -19.60 6.40
CA LEU A 209 -5.09 -19.25 7.74
C LEU A 209 -5.13 -20.50 8.62
N ASP A 210 -4.12 -20.66 9.46
CA ASP A 210 -4.23 -21.56 10.60
C ASP A 210 -5.03 -20.83 11.68
N LEU A 211 -6.28 -21.27 11.86
CA LEU A 211 -7.22 -20.67 12.78
C LEU A 211 -6.71 -20.68 14.23
N ARG A 212 -5.83 -21.63 14.62
CA ARG A 212 -5.27 -21.71 15.98
C ARG A 212 -4.49 -20.43 16.32
N TYR A 213 -3.65 -19.96 15.40
CA TYR A 213 -2.92 -18.70 15.61
C TYR A 213 -3.83 -17.48 15.56
N HIS A 214 -4.97 -17.58 14.89
CA HIS A 214 -5.93 -16.49 14.81
C HIS A 214 -6.73 -16.36 16.11
N TRP A 215 -7.46 -17.39 16.54
CA TRP A 215 -8.35 -17.31 17.71
C TRP A 215 -7.57 -17.30 19.03
N MET A 216 -6.51 -18.11 19.19
CA MET A 216 -5.78 -18.19 20.48
C MET A 216 -5.01 -16.91 20.79
N ARG A 217 -4.73 -16.10 19.76
CA ARG A 217 -4.05 -14.80 19.88
C ARG A 217 -4.96 -13.63 19.52
N GLN A 218 -6.26 -13.88 19.34
CA GLN A 218 -7.30 -12.86 19.11
C GLN A 218 -6.92 -11.84 18.03
N LYS A 219 -6.42 -12.32 16.88
CA LYS A 219 -5.96 -11.45 15.80
C LYS A 219 -7.14 -10.98 14.94
N ARG A 220 -6.96 -9.88 14.21
CA ARG A 220 -7.91 -9.38 13.21
C ARG A 220 -7.40 -9.62 11.79
N PHE A 221 -8.26 -10.10 10.89
CA PHE A 221 -8.00 -10.14 9.45
C PHE A 221 -8.99 -9.21 8.75
N GLN A 222 -8.49 -8.12 8.18
CA GLN A 222 -9.32 -6.99 7.73
C GLN A 222 -9.16 -6.74 6.24
N GLY A 223 -10.26 -6.87 5.48
CA GLY A 223 -10.32 -6.35 4.11
C GLY A 223 -10.40 -4.82 4.10
N SER A 224 -9.67 -4.19 3.18
CA SER A 224 -9.70 -2.76 2.94
C SER A 224 -9.72 -2.49 1.44
N HIS A 225 -10.44 -1.45 1.03
CA HIS A 225 -10.53 -1.07 -0.37
C HIS A 225 -10.46 0.43 -0.49
N PHE A 226 -9.53 0.93 -1.32
CA PHE A 226 -9.32 2.34 -1.62
C PHE A 226 -9.41 3.27 -0.38
N ALA A 227 -10.07 4.42 -0.48
CA ALA A 227 -10.23 5.42 0.56
C ALA A 227 -11.47 6.29 0.31
N ASN A 228 -12.10 6.79 1.37
CA ASN A 228 -13.08 7.89 1.27
C ASN A 228 -12.37 9.25 1.32
N ASP A 229 -13.15 10.32 1.16
CA ASP A 229 -12.67 11.71 1.13
C ASP A 229 -11.83 12.10 2.36
N LYS A 230 -12.19 11.61 3.55
CA LYS A 230 -11.45 11.89 4.79
C LYS A 230 -10.05 11.27 4.76
N GLU A 231 -9.94 10.02 4.34
CA GLU A 231 -8.65 9.33 4.25
C GLU A 231 -7.80 9.85 3.09
N ALA A 232 -8.42 10.16 1.95
CA ALA A 232 -7.73 10.79 0.82
C ALA A 232 -7.18 12.16 1.21
N LYS A 233 -7.97 12.98 1.90
CA LYS A 233 -7.51 14.26 2.47
C LYS A 233 -6.38 14.04 3.48
N GLY A 234 -6.53 13.09 4.41
CA GLY A 234 -5.53 12.80 5.43
C GLY A 234 -4.16 12.43 4.85
N PHE A 235 -4.14 11.64 3.77
CA PHE A 235 -2.89 11.38 3.05
C PHE A 235 -2.38 12.62 2.31
N ASN A 236 -3.27 13.36 1.64
CA ASN A 236 -2.88 14.60 0.93
C ASN A 236 -2.26 15.63 1.86
N ASP A 237 -2.75 15.76 3.09
CA ASP A 237 -2.21 16.65 4.11
C ASP A 237 -0.76 16.27 4.46
N LEU A 238 -0.43 14.97 4.58
CA LEU A 238 0.97 14.53 4.79
C LEU A 238 1.88 14.95 3.64
N VAL A 239 1.39 14.88 2.39
CA VAL A 239 2.17 15.33 1.22
C VAL A 239 2.31 16.85 1.21
N LEU A 240 1.24 17.60 1.51
CA LEU A 240 1.26 19.05 1.62
C LEU A 240 2.27 19.56 2.66
N GLU A 241 2.36 18.85 3.79
CA GLU A 241 3.29 19.13 4.89
C GLU A 241 4.73 18.65 4.63
N GLY A 242 4.99 18.00 3.48
CA GLY A 242 6.30 17.45 3.15
C GLY A 242 6.71 16.24 3.99
N LYS A 243 5.75 15.58 4.66
CA LYS A 243 5.96 14.35 5.46
C LYS A 243 5.92 13.08 4.61
N ALA A 244 5.39 13.16 3.39
CA ALA A 244 5.39 12.07 2.42
C ALA A 244 5.76 12.59 1.03
N ASP A 245 6.72 11.92 0.39
CA ASP A 245 7.13 12.15 -1.00
C ASP A 245 6.30 11.27 -1.94
N PRO A 246 5.85 11.79 -3.11
CA PRO A 246 5.11 11.02 -4.10
C PRO A 246 5.80 9.76 -4.64
N CYS A 247 7.12 9.64 -4.44
CA CYS A 247 7.94 8.55 -4.96
C CYS A 247 7.80 8.38 -6.48
N LEU A 248 7.69 9.50 -7.21
CA LEU A 248 7.63 9.49 -8.67
C LEU A 248 8.99 9.03 -9.23
N SER A 249 9.00 7.90 -9.92
CA SER A 249 10.21 7.30 -10.46
C SER A 249 10.39 7.50 -11.96
N ARG A 250 9.29 7.65 -12.69
CA ARG A 250 9.32 7.81 -14.15
C ARG A 250 8.06 8.51 -14.65
N THR A 251 8.29 9.46 -15.54
CA THR A 251 7.23 10.14 -16.29
C THR A 251 7.24 9.68 -17.75
N TRP A 252 6.06 9.61 -18.34
CA TRP A 252 5.82 9.16 -19.72
C TRP A 252 5.08 10.22 -20.51
N LYS A 253 5.21 10.22 -21.84
CA LYS A 253 4.36 11.04 -22.71
C LYS A 253 2.99 10.38 -22.89
N PHE A 254 1.99 11.17 -23.23
CA PHE A 254 0.64 10.66 -23.51
C PHE A 254 0.61 9.54 -24.57
N SER A 255 1.41 9.69 -25.63
CA SER A 255 1.55 8.67 -26.69
C SER A 255 2.18 7.35 -26.23
N GLU A 256 2.83 7.34 -25.06
CA GLU A 256 3.52 6.18 -24.50
C GLU A 256 2.67 5.45 -23.43
N THR A 257 1.41 5.86 -23.25
CA THR A 257 0.48 5.28 -22.27
C THR A 257 0.45 3.75 -22.32
N GLY A 258 0.36 3.16 -23.53
CA GLY A 258 0.36 1.70 -23.68
C GLY A 258 1.66 1.04 -23.20
N ALA A 259 2.81 1.64 -23.48
CA ALA A 259 4.11 1.12 -23.05
C ALA A 259 4.29 1.19 -21.53
N ALA A 260 3.83 2.28 -20.90
CA ALA A 260 3.85 2.42 -19.44
C ALA A 260 3.05 1.29 -18.76
N HIS A 261 1.84 1.00 -19.25
CA HIS A 261 1.00 -0.07 -18.70
C HIS A 261 1.58 -1.47 -19.00
N GLN A 262 2.20 -1.67 -20.15
CA GLN A 262 2.84 -2.96 -20.47
C GLN A 262 3.99 -3.28 -19.51
N LEU A 263 4.79 -2.28 -19.11
CA LEU A 263 5.82 -2.47 -18.07
C LEU A 263 5.25 -2.84 -16.70
N MET A 264 4.09 -2.27 -16.34
CA MET A 264 3.39 -2.66 -15.11
C MET A 264 2.93 -4.11 -15.19
N ARG A 265 2.30 -4.50 -16.30
CA ARG A 265 1.84 -5.88 -16.55
C ARG A 265 2.97 -6.90 -16.46
N GLU A 266 4.14 -6.57 -16.99
CA GLU A 266 5.33 -7.44 -16.96
C GLU A 266 6.13 -7.36 -15.66
N ASN A 267 5.71 -6.54 -14.70
CA ASN A 267 6.42 -6.29 -13.44
C ASN A 267 7.87 -5.80 -13.65
N LYS A 268 8.10 -5.00 -14.70
CA LYS A 268 9.40 -4.39 -15.07
C LYS A 268 9.45 -2.88 -14.84
N HIS A 269 8.41 -2.32 -14.22
CA HIS A 269 8.36 -0.91 -13.86
C HIS A 269 9.37 -0.61 -12.72
N PRO A 270 9.90 0.62 -12.65
CA PRO A 270 10.74 1.06 -11.55
C PRO A 270 10.00 1.06 -10.20
N HIS A 271 10.74 1.21 -9.11
CA HIS A 271 10.18 1.37 -7.75
C HIS A 271 9.29 2.61 -7.65
N GLY A 272 8.38 2.66 -6.67
CA GLY A 272 7.52 3.81 -6.46
C GLY A 272 6.39 3.91 -7.48
N ASN A 273 6.14 5.14 -7.97
CA ASN A 273 4.98 5.50 -8.79
C ASN A 273 5.41 6.06 -10.16
N MET A 274 4.55 5.88 -11.17
CA MET A 274 4.75 6.45 -12.50
C MET A 274 3.65 7.44 -12.83
N ALA A 275 3.95 8.37 -13.74
CA ALA A 275 2.99 9.36 -14.22
C ALA A 275 3.03 9.48 -15.75
N ILE A 276 1.94 9.97 -16.33
CA ILE A 276 1.82 10.25 -17.76
C ILE A 276 1.48 11.73 -17.92
N LEU A 277 2.27 12.45 -18.71
CA LEU A 277 1.99 13.83 -19.11
C LEU A 277 0.78 13.85 -20.05
N VAL A 278 -0.13 14.79 -19.81
CA VAL A 278 -1.31 15.04 -20.65
C VAL A 278 -1.17 16.39 -21.35
N ASN A 279 -1.64 17.48 -20.73
CA ASN A 279 -1.50 18.83 -21.27
C ASN A 279 -0.17 19.50 -20.87
N ALA A 280 0.47 19.02 -19.80
CA ALA A 280 1.80 19.47 -19.42
C ALA A 280 2.79 19.05 -20.52
N LYS A 281 3.40 20.02 -21.19
CA LYS A 281 4.26 19.77 -22.36
C LYS A 281 5.61 19.13 -22.01
N LYS A 282 6.06 19.28 -20.76
CA LYS A 282 7.31 18.75 -20.23
C LYS A 282 7.21 18.53 -18.72
N GLU A 283 8.13 17.76 -18.17
CA GLU A 283 8.28 17.52 -16.73
C GLU A 283 8.71 18.78 -15.98
N GLY A 284 8.46 18.79 -14.67
CA GLY A 284 8.92 19.81 -13.72
C GLY A 284 8.02 21.03 -13.59
N LEU A 285 6.97 21.15 -14.42
CA LEU A 285 6.03 22.28 -14.37
C LEU A 285 5.15 22.18 -13.12
N LYS A 286 5.06 23.24 -12.32
CA LYS A 286 4.37 23.25 -11.01
C LYS A 286 3.04 24.00 -11.02
N ASN A 287 2.87 24.93 -11.95
CA ASN A 287 1.72 25.83 -12.00
C ASN A 287 1.35 26.24 -13.44
N LEU A 288 0.21 26.93 -13.57
CA LEU A 288 -0.37 27.30 -14.85
C LEU A 288 0.50 28.33 -15.61
N GLU A 289 1.19 29.22 -14.89
CA GLU A 289 2.05 30.23 -15.53
C GLU A 289 3.24 29.56 -16.22
N GLU A 290 3.89 28.62 -15.54
CA GLU A 290 4.96 27.80 -16.11
C GLU A 290 4.44 26.98 -17.30
N ALA A 291 3.25 26.38 -17.19
CA ALA A 291 2.66 25.58 -18.26
C ALA A 291 2.28 26.39 -19.50
N LYS A 292 1.83 27.65 -19.34
CA LYS A 292 1.52 28.55 -20.45
C LYS A 292 2.77 29.05 -21.18
N LYS A 293 3.91 29.18 -20.47
CA LYS A 293 5.18 29.65 -21.03
C LYS A 293 5.97 28.56 -21.77
N ALA A 294 5.75 27.29 -21.40
CA ALA A 294 6.36 26.13 -22.06
C ALA A 294 5.68 25.81 -23.39
#